data_AF-A0A8B6CS60-F1
#
_entry.id   AF-A0A8B6CS60-F1
#
_cell.length_a   1.000
_cell.length_b   1.000
_cell.length_c   1.000
_cell.angle_alpha   90.00
_cell.angle_beta   90.00
_cell.angle_gamma   90.00
#
_symmetry.space_group_name_H-M   'P 1'
#
loop_
_entity.id
_entity.type
_entity.pdbx_description
1 polymer ?
#
loop_
_entity_poly.entity_id
_entity_poly.type
_entity_poly.pdbx_seq_one_letter_code
_entity_poly.pdbx_strand_id
1 'polypeptide(L)'
;MYNGVTSTVKWQHEQGDTSLSFSIDQGVRQGGILSSHLYKQYINELLSELETHNMGISIGNTYAGCPSCADDATSAVYLLLGALPITAELHKRQLSLLHSIAMSHNNSIREIAWRQHTAGRPNSFFKRINDILDMYQLPSFNEIMNQHYNKLDWKNIVRTAISSHWTVKLKADCEEKSTLKLLSKRHLNIGQNHNVWDTISSELRQRC
;
A
#
# COMPACT_ATOMS: atom_id res chain seq x y z
N MET A 1 11.77 -3.60 27.09
CA MET A 1 10.38 -3.11 26.93
C MET A 1 10.04 -2.24 28.12
N TYR A 2 9.33 -1.12 27.92
CA TYR A 2 8.86 -0.30 29.04
C TYR A 2 7.65 -0.99 29.68
N ASN A 3 7.73 -1.29 30.98
CA ASN A 3 6.60 -1.81 31.74
C ASN A 3 5.90 -0.67 32.47
N GLY A 4 4.57 -0.72 32.57
CA GLY A 4 3.78 0.27 33.30
C GLY A 4 3.57 1.59 32.57
N VAL A 5 3.73 1.63 31.24
CA VAL A 5 3.42 2.83 30.45
C VAL A 5 1.91 2.96 30.32
N THR A 6 1.40 4.15 30.62
CA THR A 6 -0.01 4.50 30.39
C THR A 6 -0.12 5.67 29.42
N SER A 7 -1.21 5.72 28.66
CA SER A 7 -1.52 6.81 27.74
C SER A 7 -2.88 7.41 28.02
N THR A 8 -3.03 8.68 27.66
CA THR A 8 -4.25 9.48 27.80
C THR A 8 -4.46 10.27 26.51
N VAL A 9 -5.71 10.33 26.03
CA VAL A 9 -6.09 11.12 24.86
C VAL A 9 -6.54 12.51 25.33
N LYS A 10 -5.94 13.57 24.78
CA LYS A 10 -6.40 14.94 25.01
C LYS A 10 -7.36 15.34 23.88
N TRP A 11 -8.58 15.74 24.24
CA TRP A 11 -9.58 16.19 23.28
C TRP A 11 -9.36 17.67 22.94
N GLN A 12 -9.69 18.09 21.72
CA GLN A 12 -9.47 19.45 21.20
C GLN A 12 -10.50 20.49 21.68
N HIS A 13 -11.34 20.19 22.69
CA HIS A 13 -12.26 21.18 23.24
C HIS A 13 -11.52 22.27 24.03
N GLU A 14 -12.04 23.50 24.01
CA GLU A 14 -11.46 24.69 24.68
C GLU A 14 -11.15 24.48 26.18
N GLN A 15 -11.79 23.49 26.83
CA GLN A 15 -11.62 23.17 28.25
C GLN A 15 -10.53 22.13 28.55
N GLY A 16 -9.92 21.53 27.54
CA GLY A 16 -8.70 20.72 27.72
C GLY A 16 -8.88 19.34 28.35
N ASP A 17 -10.09 18.76 28.31
CA ASP A 17 -10.39 17.46 28.91
C ASP A 17 -9.51 16.31 28.35
N THR A 18 -9.18 15.38 29.24
CA THR A 18 -8.39 14.17 28.91
C THR A 18 -9.18 12.90 29.22
N SER A 19 -8.93 11.84 28.45
CA SER A 19 -9.47 10.51 28.73
C SER A 19 -8.88 9.92 30.02
N LEU A 20 -9.52 8.88 30.53
CA LEU A 20 -8.88 7.99 31.50
C LEU A 20 -7.58 7.40 30.92
N SER A 21 -6.60 7.19 31.80
CA SER A 21 -5.35 6.51 31.46
C SER A 21 -5.61 5.03 31.15
N PHE A 22 -4.98 4.52 30.10
CA PHE A 22 -4.98 3.10 29.77
C PHE A 22 -3.56 2.59 29.56
N SER A 23 -3.30 1.32 29.87
CA SER A 23 -1.97 0.71 29.70
C SER A 23 -1.63 0.54 28.21
N ILE A 24 -0.37 0.79 27.87
CA ILE A 24 0.20 0.43 26.57
C ILE A 24 1.09 -0.78 26.78
N ASP A 25 0.65 -1.93 26.27
CA ASP A 25 1.40 -3.18 26.36
C ASP A 25 2.37 -3.36 25.19
N GLN A 26 2.10 -2.72 24.04
CA GLN A 26 2.95 -2.79 22.83
C GLN A 26 3.03 -1.45 22.09
N GLY A 27 4.19 -1.18 21.49
CA GLY A 27 4.43 -0.02 20.63
C GLY A 27 5.39 1.01 21.22
N VAL A 28 5.68 2.05 20.44
CA VAL A 28 6.54 3.16 20.84
C VAL A 28 5.79 4.48 20.64
N ARG A 29 5.84 5.36 21.63
CA ARG A 29 5.12 6.64 21.59
C ARG A 29 5.61 7.52 20.43
N GLN A 30 4.72 7.99 19.57
CA GLN A 30 5.11 8.96 18.53
C GLN A 30 5.62 10.27 19.16
N GLY A 31 6.73 10.81 18.64
CA GLY A 31 7.37 12.02 19.17
C GLY A 31 8.20 11.82 20.45
N GLY A 32 8.32 10.59 20.96
CA GLY A 32 9.27 10.28 22.02
C GLY A 32 10.72 10.37 21.51
N ILE A 33 11.61 10.96 22.31
CA ILE A 33 13.04 11.12 21.98
C ILE A 33 13.69 9.77 21.62
N LEU A 34 13.30 8.70 22.31
CA LEU A 34 13.83 7.35 22.10
C LEU A 34 13.09 6.55 21.04
N SER A 35 11.97 7.05 20.51
CA SER A 35 11.10 6.26 19.64
C SER A 35 11.75 5.94 18.30
N SER A 36 12.53 6.87 17.77
CA SER A 36 13.33 6.65 16.56
C SER A 36 14.43 5.59 16.77
N HIS A 37 15.07 5.58 17.94
CA HIS A 37 16.12 4.61 18.26
C HIS A 37 15.56 3.20 18.46
N LEU A 38 14.44 3.09 19.19
CA LEU A 38 13.78 1.80 19.43
C LEU A 38 13.19 1.19 18.15
N TYR A 39 12.61 2.03 17.27
CA TYR A 39 12.18 1.58 15.95
C TYR A 39 13.36 1.02 15.15
N LYS A 40 14.49 1.72 15.13
CA LYS A 40 15.71 1.26 14.44
C LYS A 40 16.21 -0.06 15.03
N GLN A 41 16.24 -0.20 16.35
CA GLN A 41 16.69 -1.44 17.00
C GLN A 41 15.79 -2.63 16.62
N TYR A 42 14.47 -2.44 16.66
CA TYR A 42 13.51 -3.47 16.25
C TYR A 42 13.64 -3.84 14.77
N ILE A 43 13.77 -2.84 13.90
CA ILE A 43 13.90 -3.06 12.46
C ILE A 43 15.25 -3.67 12.10
N ASN A 44 16.34 -3.35 12.80
CA ASN A 44 17.67 -3.89 12.53
C ASN A 44 17.73 -5.41 12.66
N GLU A 45 17.05 -6.01 13.65
CA GLU A 45 17.00 -7.47 13.79
C GLU A 45 16.25 -8.10 12.61
N LEU A 46 15.12 -7.52 12.21
CA LEU A 46 14.37 -7.94 11.02
C LEU A 46 15.19 -7.80 9.74
N LEU A 47 15.91 -6.67 9.57
CA LEU A 47 16.77 -6.44 8.41
C LEU A 47 17.95 -7.42 8.37
N SER A 48 18.54 -7.75 9.53
CA SER A 48 19.63 -8.73 9.63
C SER A 48 19.16 -10.14 9.26
N GLU A 49 17.97 -10.54 9.70
CA GLU A 49 17.34 -11.80 9.31
C GLU A 49 17.05 -11.84 7.80
N LEU A 50 16.49 -10.76 7.26
CA LEU A 50 16.24 -10.64 5.82
C LEU A 50 17.54 -10.70 5.01
N GLU A 51 18.60 -10.04 5.45
CA GLU A 51 19.94 -10.10 4.84
C GLU A 51 20.51 -11.52 4.86
N THR A 52 20.48 -12.16 6.03
CA THR A 52 21.00 -13.53 6.22
C THR A 52 20.32 -14.54 5.29
N HIS A 53 19.04 -14.32 4.99
CA HIS A 53 18.26 -15.16 4.08
C HIS A 53 18.30 -14.70 2.61
N ASN A 54 19.12 -13.70 2.26
CA ASN A 54 19.16 -13.09 0.93
C ASN A 54 17.79 -12.60 0.42
N MET A 55 16.96 -12.11 1.34
CA MET A 55 15.65 -11.53 1.06
C MET A 55 15.76 -10.01 1.07
N GLY A 56 15.71 -9.35 -0.09
CA GLY A 56 15.77 -7.89 -0.18
C GLY A 56 16.33 -7.37 -1.51
N ILE A 57 16.70 -6.08 -1.53
CA ILE A 57 17.40 -5.47 -2.66
C ILE A 57 18.90 -5.64 -2.44
N SER A 58 19.63 -6.01 -3.49
CA SER A 58 21.10 -6.02 -3.50
C SER A 58 21.59 -5.22 -4.69
N ILE A 59 22.65 -4.45 -4.50
CA ILE A 59 23.31 -3.69 -5.55
C ILE A 59 24.71 -4.32 -5.73
N GLY A 60 24.86 -5.15 -6.76
CA GLY A 60 26.07 -5.97 -6.93
C GLY A 60 26.19 -7.03 -5.83
N ASN A 61 27.35 -7.10 -5.18
CA ASN A 61 27.59 -7.99 -4.03
C ASN A 61 27.24 -7.36 -2.68
N THR A 62 26.67 -6.15 -2.69
CA THR A 62 26.33 -5.42 -1.47
C THR A 62 24.82 -5.53 -1.24
N TYR A 63 24.43 -6.11 -0.11
CA TYR A 63 23.04 -6.09 0.32
C TYR A 63 22.62 -4.64 0.60
N ALA A 64 21.62 -4.16 -0.14
CA ALA A 64 21.03 -2.84 0.01
C ALA A 64 19.64 -3.03 0.61
N GLY A 65 19.62 -3.58 1.83
CA GLY A 65 18.42 -3.95 2.57
C GLY A 65 17.34 -2.87 2.59
N CYS A 66 16.10 -3.32 2.80
CA CYS A 66 14.87 -2.53 2.72
C CYS A 66 15.09 -1.12 3.30
N PRO A 67 15.12 -0.06 2.46
CA PRO A 67 15.33 1.29 2.96
C PRO A 67 14.10 1.70 3.77
N SER A 68 14.13 1.40 5.07
CA SER A 68 13.13 1.80 6.04
C SER A 68 13.38 3.27 6.42
N CYS A 69 13.37 4.16 5.41
CA CYS A 69 13.08 5.57 5.65
C CYS A 69 11.56 5.68 5.65
N ALA A 70 11.01 5.62 6.85
CA ALA A 70 9.61 5.64 7.20
C ALA A 70 8.86 6.81 6.52
N ASP A 71 8.32 6.58 5.31
CA ASP A 71 7.34 7.40 4.55
C ASP A 71 7.90 8.10 3.29
N ASP A 72 9.20 8.46 3.25
CA ASP A 72 9.74 9.25 2.13
C ASP A 72 10.26 8.43 0.94
N ALA A 73 10.85 7.25 1.16
CA ALA A 73 11.44 6.45 0.08
C ALA A 73 10.44 5.49 -0.61
N THR A 74 9.24 5.33 -0.04
CA THR A 74 8.34 4.22 -0.36
C THR A 74 7.91 4.20 -1.84
N SER A 75 7.59 5.36 -2.43
CA SER A 75 7.08 5.42 -3.80
C SER A 75 8.12 5.07 -4.86
N ALA A 76 9.36 5.52 -4.68
CA ALA A 76 10.47 5.17 -5.58
C ALA A 76 10.79 3.68 -5.50
N VAL A 77 10.77 3.10 -4.30
CA VAL A 77 11.01 1.67 -4.08
C VAL A 77 9.98 0.82 -4.82
N TYR A 78 8.69 1.15 -4.72
CA TYR A 78 7.64 0.42 -5.46
C TYR A 78 7.83 0.51 -6.97
N LEU A 79 8.17 1.70 -7.49
CA LEU A 79 8.41 1.90 -8.92
C LEU A 79 9.65 1.13 -9.42
N LEU A 80 10.75 1.14 -8.66
CA LEU A 80 11.99 0.41 -9.01
C LEU A 80 11.79 -1.10 -8.98
N LEU A 81 11.08 -1.60 -7.97
CA LEU A 81 10.76 -3.02 -7.83
C LEU A 81 9.68 -3.49 -8.82
N GLY A 82 8.98 -2.57 -9.49
CA GLY A 82 7.78 -2.91 -10.24
C GLY A 82 6.66 -3.49 -9.37
N ALA A 83 6.72 -3.27 -8.06
CA ALA A 83 5.81 -3.85 -7.08
C ALA A 83 4.64 -2.89 -6.78
N LEU A 84 3.52 -3.47 -6.36
CA LEU A 84 2.36 -2.68 -5.93
C LEU A 84 2.40 -2.43 -4.43
N PRO A 85 1.90 -1.27 -3.98
CA PRO A 85 1.66 -1.03 -2.56
C PRO A 85 0.70 -2.07 -1.98
N ILE A 86 0.86 -2.40 -0.70
CA ILE A 86 0.03 -3.40 -0.02
C ILE A 86 -1.48 -3.10 -0.14
N THR A 87 -1.86 -1.83 -0.07
CA THR A 87 -3.26 -1.38 -0.26
C THR A 87 -3.81 -1.80 -1.62
N ALA A 88 -3.01 -1.68 -2.69
CA ALA A 88 -3.40 -2.08 -4.03
C ALA A 88 -3.58 -3.61 -4.15
N GLU A 89 -2.71 -4.37 -3.48
CA GLU A 89 -2.82 -5.84 -3.42
C GLU A 89 -4.08 -6.29 -2.64
N LEU A 90 -4.44 -5.57 -1.57
CA LEU A 90 -5.70 -5.79 -0.86
C LEU A 90 -6.90 -5.50 -1.77
N HIS A 91 -6.88 -4.39 -2.52
CA HIS A 91 -7.94 -4.05 -3.47
C HIS A 91 -8.12 -5.14 -4.54
N LYS A 92 -7.02 -5.70 -5.11
CA LYS A 92 -7.09 -6.83 -6.04
C LYS A 92 -7.82 -8.04 -5.45
N ARG A 93 -7.54 -8.38 -4.19
CA ARG A 93 -8.19 -9.51 -3.49
C ARG A 93 -9.68 -9.25 -3.26
N GLN A 94 -10.04 -8.03 -2.86
CA GLN A 94 -11.44 -7.63 -2.68
C GLN A 94 -12.23 -7.68 -4.00
N LEU A 95 -11.65 -7.18 -5.09
CA LEU A 95 -12.26 -7.25 -6.43
C LEU A 95 -12.32 -8.69 -6.99
N SER A 96 -11.38 -9.55 -6.63
CA SER A 96 -11.42 -10.97 -6.97
C SER A 96 -12.54 -11.71 -6.23
N LEU A 97 -12.76 -11.35 -4.96
CA LEU A 97 -13.88 -11.86 -4.17
C LEU A 97 -15.23 -11.39 -4.75
N LEU A 98 -15.34 -10.11 -5.14
CA LEU A 98 -16.53 -9.58 -5.80
C LEU A 98 -16.86 -10.36 -7.09
N HIS A 99 -15.86 -10.61 -7.94
CA HIS A 99 -16.06 -11.39 -9.16
C HIS A 99 -16.51 -12.83 -8.87
N SER A 100 -15.93 -13.45 -7.84
CA SER A 100 -16.33 -14.79 -7.40
C SER A 100 -17.79 -14.83 -6.91
N ILE A 101 -18.24 -13.78 -6.21
CA ILE A 101 -19.64 -13.62 -5.81
C ILE A 101 -20.54 -13.43 -7.04
N ALA A 102 -20.16 -12.55 -7.97
CA ALA A 102 -20.94 -12.26 -9.17
C ALA A 102 -21.12 -13.48 -10.08
N MET A 103 -20.07 -14.32 -10.20
CA MET A 103 -20.06 -15.54 -11.01
C MET A 103 -20.54 -16.79 -10.27
N SER A 104 -20.97 -16.65 -9.01
CA SER A 104 -21.45 -17.79 -8.22
C SER A 104 -22.75 -18.35 -8.80
N HIS A 105 -22.84 -19.68 -8.94
CA HIS A 105 -24.08 -20.38 -9.28
C HIS A 105 -25.10 -20.36 -8.13
N ASN A 106 -24.68 -19.97 -6.92
CA ASN A 106 -25.57 -19.86 -5.77
C ASN A 106 -26.28 -18.49 -5.79
N ASN A 107 -27.54 -18.48 -6.25
CA ASN A 107 -28.37 -17.28 -6.31
C ASN A 107 -28.55 -16.60 -4.94
N SER A 108 -28.60 -17.36 -3.84
CA SER A 108 -28.75 -16.80 -2.51
C SER A 108 -27.55 -15.93 -2.12
N ILE A 109 -26.32 -16.33 -2.49
CA ILE A 109 -25.12 -15.51 -2.23
C ILE A 109 -25.19 -14.19 -3.01
N ARG A 110 -25.59 -14.25 -4.29
CA ARG A 110 -25.74 -13.05 -5.13
C ARG A 110 -26.84 -12.13 -4.60
N GLU A 111 -27.98 -12.67 -4.18
CA GLU A 111 -29.07 -11.90 -3.57
C GLU A 111 -28.65 -11.24 -2.25
N ILE A 112 -27.92 -11.95 -1.39
CA ILE A 112 -27.40 -11.39 -0.14
C ILE A 112 -26.44 -10.23 -0.44
N ALA A 113 -25.52 -10.43 -1.39
CA ALA A 113 -24.60 -9.37 -1.82
C ALA A 113 -25.37 -8.14 -2.32
N TRP A 114 -26.40 -8.35 -3.14
CA TRP A 114 -27.27 -7.28 -3.62
C TRP A 114 -27.95 -6.52 -2.47
N ARG A 115 -28.58 -7.23 -1.55
CA ARG A 115 -29.28 -6.62 -0.41
C ARG A 115 -28.33 -5.83 0.48
N GLN A 116 -27.13 -6.36 0.74
CA GLN A 116 -26.12 -5.69 1.55
C GLN A 116 -25.57 -4.43 0.87
N HIS A 117 -25.39 -4.46 -0.45
CA HIS A 117 -25.03 -3.29 -1.23
C HIS A 117 -26.15 -2.22 -1.16
N THR A 118 -27.40 -2.60 -1.45
CA THR A 118 -28.55 -1.67 -1.47
C THR A 118 -28.86 -1.07 -0.10
N ALA A 119 -28.63 -1.82 0.98
CA ALA A 119 -28.81 -1.31 2.35
C ALA A 119 -27.89 -0.11 2.67
N GLY A 120 -26.80 0.10 1.92
CA GLY A 120 -26.01 1.33 1.98
C GLY A 120 -25.34 1.60 3.33
N ARG A 121 -25.07 0.57 4.14
CA ARG A 121 -24.50 0.77 5.48
C ARG A 121 -23.12 1.45 5.38
N PRO A 122 -22.86 2.51 6.17
CA PRO A 122 -21.55 3.15 6.21
C PRO A 122 -20.49 2.14 6.64
N ASN A 123 -19.29 2.25 6.07
CA ASN A 123 -18.15 1.35 6.34
C ASN A 123 -18.37 -0.14 6.00
N SER A 124 -19.45 -0.49 5.31
CA SER A 124 -19.70 -1.85 4.84
C SER A 124 -18.65 -2.29 3.81
N PHE A 125 -18.54 -3.61 3.62
CA PHE A 125 -17.68 -4.18 2.59
C PHE A 125 -18.06 -3.66 1.18
N PHE A 126 -19.36 -3.62 0.86
CA PHE A 126 -19.82 -3.20 -0.46
C PHE A 126 -19.67 -1.69 -0.70
N LYS A 127 -19.79 -0.86 0.34
CA LYS A 127 -19.44 0.57 0.22
C LYS A 127 -17.96 0.73 -0.15
N ARG A 128 -17.06 0.02 0.55
CA ARG A 128 -15.62 0.00 0.21
C ARG A 128 -15.35 -0.51 -1.20
N ILE A 129 -16.10 -1.52 -1.66
CA ILE A 129 -15.99 -2.00 -3.04
C ILE A 129 -16.35 -0.89 -4.04
N ASN A 130 -17.44 -0.14 -3.83
CA ASN A 130 -17.78 0.96 -4.73
C ASN A 130 -16.68 2.03 -4.75
N ASP A 131 -16.16 2.40 -3.59
CA ASP A 131 -15.06 3.37 -3.50
C ASP A 131 -13.81 2.88 -4.27
N ILE A 132 -13.53 1.57 -4.24
CA ILE A 132 -12.45 0.93 -5.02
C ILE A 132 -12.75 0.93 -6.52
N LEU A 133 -13.99 0.62 -6.92
CA LEU A 133 -14.40 0.61 -8.33
C LEU A 133 -14.28 2.02 -8.93
N ASP A 134 -14.75 3.03 -8.19
CA ASP A 134 -14.66 4.44 -8.59
C ASP A 134 -13.20 4.90 -8.67
N MET A 135 -12.37 4.56 -7.68
CA MET A 135 -10.94 4.90 -7.64
C MET A 135 -10.17 4.43 -8.88
N TYR A 136 -10.52 3.25 -9.40
CA TYR A 136 -9.86 2.63 -10.56
C TYR A 136 -10.64 2.79 -11.86
N GLN A 137 -11.74 3.54 -11.87
CA GLN A 137 -12.64 3.72 -13.03
C GLN A 137 -13.06 2.37 -13.63
N LEU A 138 -13.37 1.42 -12.75
CA LEU A 138 -13.86 0.09 -13.12
C LEU A 138 -15.38 0.11 -13.32
N PRO A 139 -15.96 -0.91 -14.01
CA PRO A 139 -17.40 -1.05 -14.10
C PRO A 139 -18.05 -1.03 -12.72
N SER A 140 -19.21 -0.38 -12.62
CA SER A 140 -19.97 -0.27 -11.37
C SER A 140 -20.38 -1.64 -10.82
N PHE A 141 -20.70 -1.70 -9.53
CA PHE A 141 -21.20 -2.93 -8.90
C PHE A 141 -22.40 -3.51 -9.66
N ASN A 142 -23.32 -2.66 -10.14
CA ASN A 142 -24.48 -3.05 -10.92
C ASN A 142 -24.09 -3.70 -12.25
N GLU A 143 -23.12 -3.13 -12.97
CA GLU A 143 -22.62 -3.71 -14.22
C GLU A 143 -21.93 -5.05 -13.97
N ILE A 144 -21.10 -5.16 -12.93
CA ILE A 144 -20.40 -6.41 -12.58
C ILE A 144 -21.37 -7.52 -12.21
N MET A 145 -22.41 -7.22 -11.45
CA MET A 145 -23.38 -8.23 -11.01
C MET A 145 -24.30 -8.72 -12.14
N ASN A 146 -24.50 -7.90 -13.17
CA ASN A 146 -25.38 -8.21 -14.31
C ASN A 146 -24.62 -8.71 -15.54
N GLN A 147 -23.34 -8.37 -15.71
CA GLN A 147 -22.50 -8.83 -16.83
C GLN A 147 -21.67 -10.05 -16.44
N HIS A 148 -21.57 -11.00 -17.36
CA HIS A 148 -20.72 -12.18 -17.19
C HIS A 148 -19.32 -11.91 -17.74
N TYR A 149 -18.43 -11.40 -16.88
CA TYR A 149 -17.01 -11.31 -17.22
C TYR A 149 -16.32 -12.66 -17.07
N ASN A 150 -15.61 -13.09 -18.13
CA ASN A 150 -14.66 -14.19 -18.01
C ASN A 150 -13.61 -13.85 -16.93
N LYS A 151 -13.25 -14.83 -16.10
CA LYS A 151 -12.26 -14.68 -15.02
C LYS A 151 -10.94 -14.11 -15.50
N LEU A 152 -10.45 -14.52 -16.67
CA LEU A 152 -9.19 -14.05 -17.24
C LEU A 152 -9.29 -12.57 -17.65
N ASP A 153 -10.37 -12.20 -18.33
CA ASP A 153 -10.63 -10.83 -18.77
C ASP A 153 -10.78 -9.90 -17.58
N TRP A 154 -11.57 -10.29 -16.58
CA TRP A 154 -11.71 -9.53 -15.33
C TRP A 154 -10.35 -9.33 -14.64
N LYS A 155 -9.54 -10.39 -14.52
CA LYS A 155 -8.20 -10.31 -13.93
C LYS A 155 -7.27 -9.38 -14.72
N ASN A 156 -7.42 -9.31 -16.05
CA ASN A 156 -6.65 -8.41 -16.90
C ASN A 156 -7.11 -6.96 -16.71
N ILE A 157 -8.42 -6.70 -16.75
CA ILE A 157 -9.02 -5.37 -16.53
C ILE A 157 -8.59 -4.80 -15.18
N VAL A 158 -8.77 -5.55 -14.09
CA VAL A 158 -8.40 -5.13 -12.73
C VAL A 158 -6.90 -4.87 -12.62
N ARG A 159 -6.05 -5.75 -13.16
CA ARG A 159 -4.60 -5.58 -13.11
C ARG A 159 -4.16 -4.31 -13.84
N THR A 160 -4.65 -4.11 -15.06
CA THR A 160 -4.29 -2.95 -15.88
C THR A 160 -4.74 -1.65 -15.22
N ALA A 161 -5.98 -1.60 -14.73
CA ALA A 161 -6.53 -0.41 -14.06
C ALA A 161 -5.74 -0.04 -12.80
N ILE A 162 -5.48 -1.02 -11.92
CA ILE A 162 -4.73 -0.81 -10.67
C ILE A 162 -3.28 -0.42 -10.96
N SER A 163 -2.60 -1.13 -11.86
CA SER A 163 -1.21 -0.83 -12.23
C SER A 163 -1.08 0.56 -12.87
N SER A 164 -2.01 0.94 -13.73
CA SER A 164 -2.02 2.27 -14.36
C SER A 164 -2.20 3.38 -13.31
N HIS A 165 -3.23 3.27 -12.47
CA HIS A 165 -3.50 4.24 -11.40
C HIS A 165 -2.30 4.43 -10.48
N TRP A 166 -1.73 3.34 -9.96
CA TRP A 166 -0.62 3.43 -9.04
C TRP A 166 0.69 3.86 -9.71
N THR A 167 0.90 3.53 -10.98
CA THR A 167 2.08 4.04 -11.71
C THR A 167 2.02 5.57 -11.81
N VAL A 168 0.86 6.13 -12.17
CA VAL A 168 0.67 7.59 -12.23
C VAL A 168 0.85 8.22 -10.85
N LYS A 169 0.16 7.68 -9.83
CA LYS A 169 0.22 8.20 -8.47
C LYS A 169 1.63 8.18 -7.88
N LEU A 170 2.33 7.05 -7.96
CA LEU A 170 3.68 6.93 -7.41
C LEU A 170 4.69 7.81 -8.16
N LYS A 171 4.51 8.03 -9.48
CA LYS A 171 5.35 8.97 -10.23
C LYS A 171 5.15 10.40 -9.75
N ALA A 172 3.91 10.83 -9.56
CA ALA A 172 3.58 12.14 -8.97
C ALA A 172 4.20 12.29 -7.57
N ASP A 173 4.02 11.31 -6.68
CA ASP A 173 4.63 11.33 -5.34
C ASP A 173 6.17 11.46 -5.41
N CYS A 174 6.80 10.83 -6.40
CA CYS A 174 8.25 10.94 -6.60
C CYS A 174 8.68 12.31 -7.15
N GLU A 175 7.83 13.01 -7.90
CA GLU A 175 8.08 14.36 -8.44
C GLU A 175 8.06 15.43 -7.35
N GLU A 176 7.20 15.26 -6.34
CA GLU A 176 7.14 16.18 -5.19
C GLU A 176 8.38 16.09 -4.29
N LYS A 177 9.11 14.98 -4.34
CA LYS A 177 10.26 14.71 -3.47
C LYS A 177 11.58 15.14 -4.10
N SER A 178 12.16 16.23 -3.58
CA SER A 178 13.44 16.78 -4.05
C SER A 178 14.63 15.82 -3.92
N THR A 179 14.58 14.89 -2.95
CA THR A 179 15.58 13.83 -2.76
C THR A 179 15.62 12.83 -3.92
N LEU A 180 14.54 12.73 -4.70
CA LEU A 180 14.41 11.83 -5.85
C LEU A 180 14.65 12.52 -7.21
N LYS A 181 15.18 13.76 -7.21
CA LYS A 181 15.46 14.52 -8.45
C LYS A 181 16.44 13.82 -9.41
N LEU A 182 17.29 12.94 -8.86
CA LEU A 182 18.31 12.21 -9.61
C LEU A 182 17.80 10.88 -10.20
N LEU A 183 16.58 10.48 -9.84
CA LEU A 183 15.95 9.27 -10.36
C LEU A 183 15.25 9.56 -11.70
N SER A 184 15.65 8.83 -12.74
CA SER A 184 14.97 8.82 -14.04
C SER A 184 13.68 8.02 -13.95
N LYS A 185 12.54 8.72 -14.03
CA LYS A 185 11.19 8.14 -13.82
C LYS A 185 10.50 7.71 -15.11
N ARG A 186 11.04 8.09 -16.28
CA ARG A 186 10.37 7.92 -17.58
C ARG A 186 10.02 6.47 -17.89
N HIS A 187 10.92 5.55 -17.53
CA HIS A 187 10.79 4.13 -17.86
C HIS A 187 10.24 3.28 -16.70
N LEU A 188 10.05 3.86 -15.52
CA LEU A 188 9.55 3.13 -14.36
C LEU A 188 8.06 2.83 -14.53
N ASN A 189 7.70 1.55 -14.52
CA ASN A 189 6.32 1.09 -14.59
C ASN A 189 6.11 -0.08 -13.63
N ILE A 190 4.94 -0.11 -12.99
CA ILE A 190 4.55 -1.23 -12.14
C ILE A 190 4.37 -2.50 -12.99
N GLY A 191 4.80 -3.64 -12.46
CA GLY A 191 4.76 -4.95 -13.12
C GLY A 191 6.01 -5.27 -13.95
N GLN A 192 7.00 -4.38 -13.96
CA GLN A 192 8.29 -4.59 -14.60
C GLN A 192 9.40 -4.36 -13.59
N ASN A 193 10.37 -5.27 -13.51
CA ASN A 193 11.57 -5.06 -12.69
C ASN A 193 12.49 -4.09 -13.43
N HIS A 194 13.00 -3.08 -12.74
CA HIS A 194 13.93 -2.11 -13.32
C HIS A 194 15.33 -2.31 -12.75
N ASN A 195 16.34 -2.26 -13.62
CA ASN A 195 17.72 -2.20 -13.18
C ASN A 195 17.99 -0.80 -12.61
N VAL A 196 18.36 -0.71 -11.34
CA VAL A 196 18.62 0.57 -10.66
C VAL A 196 19.64 1.41 -11.43
N TRP A 197 20.66 0.79 -12.03
CA TRP A 197 21.68 1.51 -12.81
C TRP A 197 21.11 2.18 -14.06
N ASP A 198 20.07 1.58 -14.65
CA ASP A 198 19.35 2.15 -15.80
C ASP A 198 18.45 3.33 -15.45
N THR A 199 18.20 3.51 -14.16
CA THR A 199 17.29 4.53 -13.64
C THR A 199 18.00 5.77 -13.10
N ILE A 200 19.33 5.82 -13.13
CA ILE A 200 20.11 7.00 -12.72
C ILE A 200 20.09 8.06 -13.83
N SER A 201 19.93 9.34 -13.45
CA SER A 201 19.97 10.46 -14.41
C SER A 201 21.32 10.52 -15.17
N SER A 202 21.28 10.98 -16.42
CA SER A 202 22.48 11.14 -17.25
C SER A 202 23.52 12.08 -16.62
N GLU A 203 23.09 13.06 -15.82
CA GLU A 203 23.96 13.99 -15.10
C GLU A 203 24.88 13.29 -14.10
N LEU A 204 24.39 12.28 -13.38
CA LEU A 204 25.20 11.48 -12.46
C LEU A 204 26.14 10.54 -13.19
N ARG A 205 25.68 9.94 -14.30
CA ARG A 205 26.50 9.02 -15.10
C ARG A 205 27.76 9.67 -15.67
N GLN A 206 27.74 10.98 -15.93
CA GLN A 206 28.91 11.71 -16.40
C GLN A 206 29.95 12.00 -15.31
N ARG A 207 29.59 11.82 -14.03
CA ARG A 207 30.46 12.10 -12.88
C ARG A 207 31.10 10.84 -12.27
N CYS A 208 30.63 9.66 -12.66
CA CYS A 208 31.15 8.36 -12.23
C CYS A 208 32.00 7.75 -13.34
#